data_AF-A0A661WZM9-F1
#
_entry.id   AF-A0A661WZM9-F1
#
_cell.length_a   1.000
_cell.length_b   1.000
_cell.length_c   1.000
_cell.angle_alpha   90.00
_cell.angle_beta   90.00
_cell.angle_gamma   90.00
#
_symmetry.space_group_name_H-M   'P 1'
#
loop_
_entity.id
_entity.type
_entity.pdbx_description
1 polymer ?
#
loop_
_entity_poly.entity_id
_entity_poly.type
_entity_poly.pdbx_seq_one_letter_code
_entity_poly.pdbx_strand_id
1 'polypeptide(L)'
;PGNKNVVPFILPPGRTMVPIRFISEAFGATVGWDGDTRTVTIVWGSTTIKLTIGVYTAKINDKTVKLDAPPIIREDRTFVPIRFISEAFGAQVLWDGTERKVTIIYPPSGS
;
A
#
# COMPACT_ATOMS: atom_id res chain seq x y z
N PRO A 1 11.95 7.09 18.44
CA PRO A 1 10.69 6.43 18.88
C PRO A 1 9.73 6.20 17.69
N GLY A 2 9.98 5.13 16.92
CA GLY A 2 9.10 4.72 15.81
C GLY A 2 8.01 3.80 16.36
N ASN A 3 6.76 4.25 16.36
CA ASN A 3 5.65 3.52 16.92
C ASN A 3 5.43 2.20 16.14
N LYS A 4 5.90 1.08 16.70
CA LYS A 4 5.99 -0.28 16.11
C LYS A 4 4.65 -1.02 15.99
N ASN A 5 3.54 -0.42 16.42
CA ASN A 5 2.27 -1.11 16.54
C ASN A 5 1.25 -0.67 15.49
N VAL A 6 1.59 -0.78 14.20
CA VAL A 6 0.54 -0.69 13.17
C VAL A 6 0.46 -1.97 12.41
N VAL A 7 -0.68 -2.59 12.62
CA VAL A 7 -1.03 -3.92 12.19
C VAL A 7 -2.00 -3.78 11.03
N PRO A 8 -1.81 -4.53 9.95
CA PRO A 8 -2.85 -4.74 8.96
C PRO A 8 -4.18 -5.14 9.61
N PHE A 9 -5.27 -4.76 8.96
CA PHE A 9 -6.61 -5.10 9.42
C PHE A 9 -7.47 -5.55 8.24
N ILE A 10 -8.57 -6.26 8.54
CA ILE A 10 -9.52 -6.69 7.53
C ILE A 10 -10.65 -5.65 7.45
N LEU A 11 -10.79 -5.00 6.30
CA LEU A 11 -11.92 -4.16 5.98
C LEU A 11 -13.06 -5.02 5.44
N PRO A 12 -14.29 -4.95 5.99
CA PRO A 12 -15.44 -5.64 5.41
C PRO A 12 -15.65 -5.27 3.93
N PRO A 13 -15.95 -6.22 3.02
CA PRO A 13 -16.34 -7.62 3.27
C PRO A 13 -15.18 -8.64 3.29
N GLY A 14 -13.93 -8.25 3.50
CA GLY A 14 -12.80 -9.20 3.56
C GLY A 14 -11.54 -8.74 2.84
N ARG A 15 -11.19 -7.45 2.93
CA ARG A 15 -10.02 -6.87 2.29
C ARG A 15 -8.92 -6.64 3.32
N THR A 16 -7.78 -7.29 3.13
CA THR A 16 -6.60 -7.05 3.97
C THR A 16 -5.99 -5.69 3.60
N MET A 17 -6.02 -4.78 4.56
CA MET A 17 -5.53 -3.42 4.45
C MET A 17 -4.19 -3.32 5.17
N VAL A 18 -3.14 -2.85 4.47
CA VAL A 18 -1.78 -2.76 4.99
C VAL A 18 -1.30 -1.30 5.00
N PRO A 19 -0.46 -0.90 5.98
CA PRO A 19 0.07 0.46 6.04
C PRO A 19 1.06 0.69 4.89
N ILE A 20 0.79 1.69 4.05
CA ILE A 20 1.55 1.90 2.80
C ILE A 20 3.03 2.24 3.05
N ARG A 21 3.32 2.95 4.15
CA ARG A 21 4.67 3.40 4.47
C ARG A 21 5.61 2.23 4.77
N PHE A 22 5.11 1.20 5.47
CA PHE A 22 5.91 0.01 5.80
C PHE A 22 6.38 -0.73 4.54
N ILE A 23 5.48 -0.89 3.57
CA ILE A 23 5.82 -1.51 2.29
C ILE A 23 6.78 -0.61 1.51
N SER A 24 6.47 0.68 1.39
CA SER A 24 7.28 1.63 0.63
C SER A 24 8.73 1.67 1.12
N GLU A 25 8.94 1.69 2.44
CA GLU A 25 10.28 1.65 3.05
C GLU A 25 11.04 0.36 2.72
N ALA A 26 10.36 -0.79 2.72
CA ALA A 26 10.99 -2.08 2.37
C ALA A 26 11.50 -2.13 0.92
N PHE A 27 10.88 -1.37 0.01
CA PHE A 27 11.32 -1.23 -1.39
C PHE A 27 12.27 -0.05 -1.63
N GLY A 28 12.60 0.75 -0.60
CA GLY A 28 13.36 1.98 -0.74
C GLY A 28 12.61 3.10 -1.48
N ALA A 29 11.28 3.03 -1.51
CA ALA A 29 10.42 4.03 -2.14
C ALA A 29 10.24 5.26 -1.23
N THR A 30 10.07 6.43 -1.85
CA THR A 30 9.73 7.66 -1.14
C THR A 30 8.22 7.86 -1.10
N VAL A 31 7.70 8.43 0.00
CA VAL A 31 6.27 8.65 0.20
C VAL A 31 6.00 10.11 0.54
N GLY A 32 5.25 10.80 -0.33
CA GLY A 32 4.72 12.14 -0.11
C GLY A 32 3.23 12.12 0.22
N TRP A 33 2.79 13.11 0.99
CA TRP A 33 1.39 13.35 1.32
C TRP A 33 1.00 14.76 0.90
N ASP A 34 -0.10 14.86 0.15
CA ASP A 34 -0.78 16.12 -0.18
C ASP A 34 -2.08 16.18 0.65
N GLY A 35 -2.13 17.13 1.58
CA GLY A 35 -3.26 17.32 2.48
C GLY A 35 -4.48 17.95 1.81
N ASP A 36 -4.27 18.79 0.80
CA ASP A 36 -5.33 19.53 0.12
C ASP A 36 -6.13 18.59 -0.78
N THR A 37 -5.44 17.73 -1.53
CA THR A 37 -6.07 16.74 -2.41
C THR A 37 -6.30 15.39 -1.74
N ARG A 38 -5.82 15.23 -0.50
CA ARG A 38 -5.81 13.96 0.24
C ARG A 38 -5.17 12.84 -0.59
N THR A 39 -4.00 13.12 -1.15
CA THR A 39 -3.30 12.21 -2.06
C THR A 39 -1.98 11.75 -1.48
N VAL A 40 -1.78 10.43 -1.44
CA VAL A 40 -0.46 9.83 -1.22
C VAL A 40 0.22 9.64 -2.57
N THR A 41 1.44 10.16 -2.70
CA THR A 41 2.31 9.91 -3.85
C THR A 41 3.48 9.05 -3.41
N ILE A 42 3.73 7.95 -4.10
CA ILE A 42 4.85 7.05 -3.84
C ILE A 42 5.74 7.04 -5.08
N VAL A 43 7.05 7.20 -4.90
CA VAL A 43 8.01 7.14 -5.99
C VAL A 43 9.02 6.04 -5.71
N TRP A 44 9.10 5.07 -6.64
CA TRP A 44 9.99 3.93 -6.59
C TRP A 44 10.66 3.74 -7.95
N GLY A 45 11.96 4.05 -8.05
CA GLY A 45 12.65 4.09 -9.35
C GLY A 45 11.98 5.08 -10.30
N SER A 46 11.53 4.62 -11.46
CA SER A 46 10.75 5.39 -12.44
C SER A 46 9.23 5.28 -12.25
N THR A 47 8.77 4.48 -11.28
CA THR A 47 7.35 4.25 -11.01
C THR A 47 6.81 5.28 -10.02
N THR A 48 5.78 6.02 -10.43
CA THR A 48 5.03 6.94 -9.57
C THR A 48 3.64 6.39 -9.32
N ILE A 49 3.27 6.21 -8.06
CA ILE A 49 1.96 5.74 -7.65
C ILE A 49 1.22 6.89 -6.97
N LYS A 50 0.00 7.21 -7.40
CA LYS A 50 -0.87 8.20 -6.76
C LYS A 50 -2.15 7.55 -6.27
N LEU A 51 -2.43 7.75 -4.99
CA LEU A 51 -3.57 7.18 -4.26
C LEU A 51 -4.35 8.32 -3.60
N THR A 52 -5.63 8.46 -3.92
CA THR A 52 -6.50 9.45 -3.27
C THR A 52 -7.37 8.76 -2.23
N ILE A 53 -7.41 9.31 -1.01
CA ILE A 53 -8.19 8.73 0.09
C ILE A 53 -9.68 8.68 -0.29
N GLY A 54 -10.32 7.53 -0.06
CA GLY A 54 -11.73 7.31 -0.36
C GLY A 54 -12.05 7.02 -1.83
N VAL A 55 -11.05 7.01 -2.72
CA VAL A 55 -11.24 6.78 -4.16
C VAL A 55 -10.89 5.33 -4.53
N TYR A 56 -11.75 4.68 -5.32
CA TYR A 56 -11.58 3.28 -5.75
C TYR A 56 -10.64 3.11 -6.95
N THR A 57 -9.83 4.12 -7.25
CA THR A 57 -8.84 4.08 -8.32
C THR A 57 -7.52 4.66 -7.83
N ALA A 58 -6.44 4.13 -8.38
CA ALA A 58 -5.10 4.67 -8.23
C ALA A 58 -4.52 4.96 -9.60
N LYS A 59 -3.49 5.80 -9.65
CA LYS A 59 -2.66 5.97 -10.85
C LYS A 59 -1.30 5.33 -10.62
N ILE A 60 -0.86 4.49 -11.53
CA ILE A 60 0.50 3.97 -11.61
C ILE A 60 1.09 4.53 -12.90
N ASN A 61 2.02 5.47 -12.77
CA ASN A 61 2.43 6.38 -13.83
C ASN A 61 1.18 7.02 -14.46
N ASP A 62 0.99 6.89 -15.76
CA ASP A 62 -0.18 7.42 -16.48
C ASP A 62 -1.36 6.44 -16.55
N LYS A 63 -1.22 5.22 -16.02
CA LYS A 63 -2.26 4.20 -16.06
C LYS A 63 -3.15 4.28 -14.83
N THR A 64 -4.46 4.31 -15.05
CA THR A 64 -5.44 4.21 -13.97
C THR A 64 -5.76 2.74 -13.68
N VAL A 65 -5.66 2.34 -12.42
CA VAL A 65 -5.98 0.99 -11.94
C VAL A 65 -7.13 1.04 -10.95
N LYS A 66 -8.00 0.03 -10.97
CA LYS A 66 -9.09 -0.10 -10.01
C LYS A 66 -8.58 -0.74 -8.73
N LEU A 67 -9.10 -0.26 -7.60
CA LEU A 67 -8.84 -0.82 -6.28
C LEU A 67 -10.05 -1.62 -5.83
N ASP A 68 -9.80 -2.72 -5.15
CA ASP A 68 -10.84 -3.57 -4.54
C ASP A 68 -11.33 -3.02 -3.18
N ALA A 69 -10.62 -2.05 -2.62
CA ALA A 69 -11.07 -1.14 -1.56
C ALA A 69 -10.35 0.22 -1.68
N PRO A 70 -10.97 1.33 -1.27
CA PRO A 70 -10.34 2.63 -1.36
C PRO A 70 -9.23 2.76 -0.31
N PRO A 71 -8.20 3.59 -0.54
CA PRO A 71 -7.24 3.96 0.48
C PRO A 71 -7.97 4.65 1.64
N ILE A 72 -7.63 4.30 2.87
CA ILE A 72 -8.22 4.94 4.05
C ILE A 72 -7.14 5.47 4.98
N ILE A 73 -7.50 6.48 5.78
CA ILE A 73 -6.68 6.91 6.90
C ILE A 73 -7.27 6.32 8.18
N ARG A 74 -6.44 5.66 8.97
CA ARG A 74 -6.77 5.20 10.32
C ARG A 74 -5.55 5.41 11.20
N GLU A 75 -5.74 5.97 12.39
CA GLU A 75 -4.64 6.23 13.35
C GLU A 75 -3.46 6.95 12.68
N ASP A 76 -3.76 8.01 11.92
CA ASP A 76 -2.81 8.86 11.17
C ASP A 76 -1.94 8.11 10.15
N ARG A 77 -2.40 6.95 9.68
CA ARG A 77 -1.72 6.16 8.66
C ARG A 77 -2.62 5.84 7.51
N THR A 78 -2.05 5.89 6.31
CA THR A 78 -2.74 5.46 5.11
C THR A 78 -2.61 3.95 4.95
N PHE A 79 -3.76 3.30 4.80
CA PHE A 79 -3.87 1.89 4.50
C PHE A 79 -4.42 1.68 3.10
N VAL A 80 -3.89 0.65 2.43
CA VAL A 80 -4.33 0.26 1.09
C VAL A 80 -4.49 -1.24 0.99
N PRO A 81 -5.23 -1.75 -0.01
CA PRO A 81 -5.38 -3.18 -0.20
C PRO A 81 -4.05 -3.87 -0.53
N ILE A 82 -3.79 -5.01 0.10
CA ILE A 82 -2.57 -5.80 -0.14
C ILE A 82 -2.39 -6.21 -1.61
N ARG A 83 -3.48 -6.49 -2.34
CA ARG A 83 -3.42 -6.87 -3.75
C ARG A 83 -2.84 -5.75 -4.61
N PHE A 84 -3.28 -4.53 -4.36
CA PHE A 84 -2.79 -3.36 -5.08
C PHE A 84 -1.27 -3.19 -4.92
N ILE A 85 -0.75 -3.38 -3.70
CA ILE A 85 0.69 -3.33 -3.44
C ILE A 85 1.43 -4.36 -4.29
N SER A 86 0.98 -5.62 -4.25
CA SER A 86 1.62 -6.71 -4.99
C SER A 86 1.73 -6.38 -6.49
N GLU A 87 0.64 -5.88 -7.07
CA GLU A 87 0.59 -5.49 -8.49
C GLU A 87 1.45 -4.26 -8.79
N ALA A 88 1.41 -3.24 -7.93
CA ALA A 88 2.10 -1.97 -8.18
C ALA A 88 3.63 -2.07 -8.06
N PHE A 89 4.12 -2.94 -7.18
CA PHE A 89 5.55 -3.16 -6.95
C PHE A 89 6.10 -4.40 -7.66
N GLY A 90 5.26 -5.17 -8.36
CA GLY A 90 5.67 -6.43 -8.99
C GLY A 90 6.19 -7.46 -7.98
N ALA A 91 5.65 -7.44 -6.76
CA ALA A 91 6.10 -8.26 -5.66
C ALA A 91 4.95 -9.14 -5.15
N GLN A 92 5.29 -10.25 -4.52
CA GLN A 92 4.30 -11.02 -3.78
C GLN A 92 4.27 -10.55 -2.33
N VAL A 93 3.15 -9.96 -1.91
CA VAL A 93 2.93 -9.57 -0.51
C VAL A 93 1.98 -10.55 0.15
N LEU A 94 2.49 -11.23 1.17
CA LEU A 94 1.75 -12.18 2.00
C LEU A 94 1.44 -11.53 3.35
N TRP A 95 0.25 -11.82 3.86
CA TRP A 95 -0.15 -11.42 5.21
C TRP A 95 -0.48 -12.65 6.03
N ASP A 96 0.20 -12.80 7.16
CA ASP A 96 -0.16 -13.73 8.22
C ASP A 96 -0.94 -12.97 9.30
N GLY A 97 -2.25 -13.20 9.36
CA GLY A 97 -3.14 -12.58 10.35
C GLY A 97 -2.95 -13.09 11.77
N THR A 98 -2.36 -14.27 11.94
CA THR A 98 -2.09 -14.90 13.24
C THR A 98 -0.84 -14.30 13.86
N GLU A 99 0.25 -14.25 13.08
CA GLU A 99 1.53 -13.66 13.52
C GLU A 99 1.57 -12.14 13.38
N ARG A 100 0.54 -11.55 12.77
CA ARG A 100 0.50 -10.14 12.37
C ARG A 100 1.71 -9.74 11.52
N LYS A 101 2.09 -10.60 10.58
CA LYS A 101 3.32 -10.50 9.82
C LYS A 101 3.05 -10.27 8.34
N VAL A 102 3.65 -9.22 7.79
CA VAL A 102 3.70 -9.00 6.34
C VAL A 102 5.02 -9.57 5.82
N THR A 103 4.94 -10.45 4.82
CA THR A 103 6.11 -10.97 4.11
C THR A 103 6.08 -10.44 2.68
N ILE A 104 7.17 -9.81 2.26
CA ILE A 104 7.35 -9.28 0.91
C ILE A 104 8.37 -10.17 0.19
N ILE A 105 8.03 -10.67 -0.99
CA ILE A 105 8.91 -11.50 -1.83
C ILE A 105 9.15 -10.75 -3.14
N TYR A 106 10.41 -10.42 -3.43
CA TYR A 106 10.84 -9.69 -4.61
C TYR A 106 12.28 -10.06 -5.05
N PRO A 107 12.53 -10.37 -6.35
CA PRO A 107 11.51 -10.68 -7.35
C PRO A 107 10.72 -11.93 -6.92
N PRO A 108 9.43 -12.06 -7.29
CA PRO A 108 8.66 -13.25 -6.97
C PRO A 108 9.32 -14.49 -7.58
N SER A 109 9.31 -15.61 -6.86
CA SER A 109 9.94 -16.87 -7.29
C SER A 109 9.46 -17.25 -8.69
N GLY A 110 10.38 -17.33 -9.66
CA GLY A 110 10.08 -17.64 -11.06
C GLY A 110 10.08 -16.45 -12.04
N SER A 111 10.61 -15.28 -11.62
CA SER A 111 10.91 -14.13 -12.51
C SER A 111 12.32 -14.24 -13.10
#